data_AF-A0A1W1BXF2-F1
#
_entry.id   AF-A0A1W1BXF2-F1
#
_cell.length_a   1.000
_cell.length_b   1.000
_cell.length_c   1.000
_cell.angle_alpha   90.00
_cell.angle_beta   90.00
_cell.angle_gamma   90.00
#
_symmetry.space_group_name_H-M   'P 1'
#
loop_
_entity.id
_entity.type
_entity.pdbx_description
1 polymer ?
#
loop_
_entity_poly.entity_id
_entity_poly.type
_entity_poly.pdbx_seq_one_letter_code
_entity_poly.pdbx_strand_id
1 'polypeptide(L)'
;MTFILIKTIHLFSAFIYGGFLITDNLFLNKMPRTLNEEEHKKARESFMMFVRKVVPPALIVAVLTGLYLISQVFGTIGEDGLSNFQMLLGLKAFLGLWLGLRGFMQVYLKIQPLVFKGHQLPFAFVLTIIFLSQFIHIV
;
A
#
# COMPACT_ATOMS: atom_id res chain seq x y z
N MET A 1 -10.42 1.35 -23.15
CA MET A 1 -9.38 0.31 -23.02
C MET A 1 -8.28 0.72 -22.03
N THR A 2 -7.65 1.89 -22.21
CA THR A 2 -6.56 2.40 -21.34
C THR A 2 -6.91 2.45 -19.85
N PHE A 3 -8.09 2.96 -19.49
CA PHE A 3 -8.54 2.99 -18.10
C PHE A 3 -8.60 1.60 -17.46
N ILE A 4 -9.18 0.62 -18.16
CA ILE A 4 -9.31 -0.77 -17.67
C ILE A 4 -7.91 -1.38 -17.48
N LEU A 5 -7.02 -1.19 -18.45
CA LEU A 5 -5.65 -1.67 -18.37
C LEU A 5 -4.92 -1.09 -17.14
N ILE A 6 -4.98 0.22 -16.95
CA ILE A 6 -4.32 0.88 -15.81
C ILE A 6 -4.95 0.46 -14.48
N LYS A 7 -6.28 0.30 -14.44
CA LYS A 7 -6.99 -0.22 -13.25
C LYS A 7 -6.53 -1.63 -12.89
N THR A 8 -6.34 -2.50 -13.88
CA THR A 8 -5.83 -3.87 -13.66
C THR A 8 -4.39 -3.84 -13.14
N ILE A 9 -3.51 -3.03 -13.72
CA ILE A 9 -2.13 -2.86 -13.24
C ILE A 9 -2.11 -2.33 -11.80
N HIS A 10 -2.94 -1.33 -11.51
CA HIS A 10 -3.08 -0.76 -10.17
C HIS A 10 -3.47 -1.83 -9.15
N LEU A 11 -4.51 -2.61 -9.45
CA LEU A 11 -5.01 -3.66 -8.56
C LEU A 11 -3.97 -4.74 -8.33
N PHE A 12 -3.31 -5.22 -9.38
CA PHE A 12 -2.24 -6.21 -9.26
C PHE A 12 -1.08 -5.71 -8.38
N SER A 13 -0.66 -4.47 -8.58
CA SER A 13 0.41 -3.85 -7.80
C SER A 13 0.02 -3.65 -6.34
N ALA A 14 -1.23 -3.24 -6.07
CA ALA A 14 -1.78 -3.12 -4.74
C ALA A 14 -1.85 -4.48 -4.03
N PHE A 15 -2.18 -5.56 -4.74
CA PHE A 15 -2.19 -6.92 -4.18
C PHE A 15 -0.80 -7.44 -3.82
N ILE A 16 0.22 -7.16 -4.64
CA ILE A 16 1.60 -7.50 -4.29
C ILE A 16 2.00 -6.84 -2.97
N TYR A 17 1.74 -5.53 -2.85
CA TYR A 17 2.09 -4.78 -1.65
C TYR A 17 1.29 -5.20 -0.42
N GLY A 18 -0.03 -5.26 -0.54
CA GLY A 18 -0.93 -5.66 0.53
C GLY A 18 -0.73 -7.11 0.97
N GLY A 19 -0.56 -8.01 0.01
CA GLY A 19 -0.27 -9.43 0.25
C GLY A 19 1.02 -9.66 1.02
N PHE A 20 2.08 -8.91 0.70
CA PHE A 20 3.30 -8.91 1.51
C PHE A 20 3.02 -8.46 2.95
N LEU A 21 2.32 -7.34 3.16
CA LEU A 21 2.05 -6.84 4.51
C LEU A 21 1.19 -7.81 5.34
N ILE A 22 0.22 -8.48 4.72
CA ILE A 22 -0.55 -9.56 5.34
C ILE A 22 0.38 -10.70 5.75
N THR A 23 1.22 -11.17 4.81
CA THR A 23 2.14 -12.29 5.04
C THR A 23 3.12 -11.98 6.17
N ASP A 24 3.67 -10.77 6.17
CA ASP A 24 4.61 -10.31 7.17
C ASP A 24 4.02 -10.25 8.56
N ASN A 25 2.86 -9.58 8.70
CA ASN A 25 2.25 -9.33 10.00
C ASN A 25 1.56 -10.57 10.58
N LEU A 26 0.91 -11.38 9.74
CA LEU A 26 0.12 -12.52 10.24
C LEU A 26 0.94 -13.80 10.40
N PHE A 27 2.01 -13.96 9.62
CA PHE A 27 2.80 -15.21 9.58
C PHE A 27 4.26 -14.98 9.97
N LEU A 28 5.03 -14.17 9.21
CA LEU A 28 6.48 -14.07 9.41
C LEU A 28 6.85 -13.52 10.79
N ASN A 29 6.15 -12.51 11.27
CA ASN A 29 6.39 -11.95 12.62
C ASN A 29 6.03 -12.92 13.76
N LYS A 30 5.39 -14.06 13.47
CA LYS A 30 5.08 -15.12 14.45
C LYS A 30 6.03 -16.31 14.39
N MET A 31 6.87 -16.42 13.37
CA MET A 31 7.86 -17.50 13.23
C MET A 31 8.85 -17.65 14.40
N PRO A 32 9.22 -16.59 15.17
CA PRO A 32 10.04 -16.76 16.38
C PRO A 32 9.42 -17.66 17.46
N ARG A 33 8.13 -18.00 17.36
CA ARG A 33 7.47 -18.93 18.30
C ARG A 33 7.90 -20.39 18.10
N THR A 34 8.44 -20.72 16.93
CA THR A 34 8.75 -22.10 16.53
C THR A 34 10.17 -22.28 16.02
N LEU A 35 10.90 -21.18 15.77
CA LEU A 35 12.28 -21.18 15.28
C LEU A 35 13.20 -20.56 16.31
N ASN A 36 14.43 -21.04 16.40
CA ASN A 36 15.47 -20.33 17.16
C ASN A 36 15.90 -19.04 16.42
N GLU A 37 16.69 -18.18 17.09
CA GLU A 37 17.06 -16.87 16.54
C GLU A 37 17.81 -16.95 15.20
N GLU A 38 18.71 -17.92 15.05
CA GLU A 38 19.52 -18.09 13.84
C GLU A 38 18.67 -18.56 12.65
N GLU A 39 17.82 -19.56 12.88
CA GLU A 39 16.86 -20.08 11.90
C GLU A 39 15.88 -19.01 11.45
N HIS A 40 15.32 -18.26 12.41
CA HIS A 40 14.41 -17.16 12.12
C HIS A 40 15.08 -16.09 11.28
N LYS A 41 16.30 -15.68 11.62
CA LYS A 41 17.06 -14.67 10.86
C LYS A 41 17.33 -15.14 9.44
N LYS A 42 17.76 -16.40 9.26
CA LYS A 42 18.03 -16.99 7.94
C LYS A 42 16.76 -17.06 7.09
N ALA A 43 15.68 -17.60 7.64
CA ALA A 43 14.39 -17.68 6.94
C ALA A 43 13.86 -16.29 6.53
N ARG A 44 13.94 -15.32 7.44
CA ARG A 44 13.49 -13.95 7.19
C ARG A 44 14.32 -13.27 6.10
N GLU A 45 15.63 -13.39 6.13
CA GLU A 45 16.49 -12.75 5.14
C GLU A 45 16.33 -13.39 3.75
N SER A 46 16.22 -14.72 3.68
CA SER A 46 15.91 -15.43 2.42
C SER A 46 14.58 -14.98 1.81
N PHE A 47 13.58 -14.65 2.62
CA PHE A 47 12.32 -14.08 2.10
C PHE A 47 12.49 -12.60 1.71
N MET A 48 13.10 -11.80 2.59
CA MET A 48 13.23 -10.34 2.42
C MET A 48 14.07 -9.96 1.20
N MET A 49 15.03 -10.80 0.78
CA MET A 49 15.83 -10.53 -0.43
C MET A 49 14.97 -10.40 -1.69
N PHE A 50 13.88 -11.18 -1.81
CA PHE A 50 12.96 -11.12 -2.94
C PHE A 50 11.95 -10.00 -2.76
N VAL A 51 11.41 -9.84 -1.56
CA VAL A 51 10.47 -8.77 -1.20
C VAL A 51 11.03 -7.40 -1.58
N ARG A 52 12.28 -7.10 -1.21
CA ARG A 52 12.91 -5.78 -1.47
C ARG A 52 13.03 -5.46 -2.97
N LYS A 53 13.01 -6.47 -3.85
CA LYS A 53 13.06 -6.29 -5.30
C LYS A 53 11.68 -6.10 -5.94
N VAL A 54 10.62 -6.60 -5.32
CA VAL A 54 9.28 -6.67 -5.92
C VAL A 54 8.31 -5.69 -5.27
N VAL A 55 8.30 -5.63 -3.94
CA VAL A 55 7.29 -4.90 -3.16
C VAL A 55 7.45 -3.37 -3.28
N PRO A 56 8.65 -2.78 -3.15
CA PRO A 56 8.80 -1.33 -3.29
C PRO A 56 8.44 -0.80 -4.69
N PRO A 57 8.91 -1.42 -5.80
CA PRO A 57 8.47 -1.02 -7.13
C PRO A 57 6.95 -1.18 -7.33
N ALA A 58 6.36 -2.28 -6.84
CA ALA A 58 4.90 -2.47 -6.90
C ALA A 58 4.14 -1.35 -6.17
N LEU A 59 4.62 -0.90 -5.01
CA LEU A 59 4.02 0.22 -4.30
C LEU A 59 4.08 1.52 -5.12
N ILE A 60 5.20 1.80 -5.77
CA ILE A 60 5.33 2.98 -6.64
C ILE A 60 4.35 2.90 -7.82
N VAL A 61 4.29 1.74 -8.49
CA VAL A 61 3.34 1.53 -9.58
C VAL A 61 1.90 1.71 -9.10
N ALA A 62 1.55 1.16 -7.93
CA ALA A 62 0.22 1.34 -7.34
C ALA A 62 -0.09 2.82 -7.09
N VAL A 63 0.85 3.61 -6.59
CA VAL A 63 0.64 5.05 -6.35
C VAL A 63 0.48 5.83 -7.66
N LEU A 64 1.37 5.64 -8.63
CA LEU A 64 1.31 6.34 -9.91
C LEU A 64 0.03 6.03 -10.68
N THR A 65 -0.32 4.74 -10.77
CA THR A 65 -1.57 4.32 -11.41
C THR A 65 -2.80 4.76 -10.62
N GLY A 66 -2.72 4.80 -9.28
CA GLY A 66 -3.79 5.30 -8.42
C GLY A 66 -4.06 6.79 -8.64
N LEU A 67 -3.01 7.60 -8.71
CA LEU A 67 -3.10 9.03 -9.04
C LEU A 67 -3.73 9.26 -10.41
N TYR A 68 -3.33 8.47 -11.42
CA TYR A 68 -3.97 8.50 -12.73
C TYR A 68 -5.46 8.16 -12.63
N LEU A 69 -5.84 7.06 -11.97
CA LEU A 69 -7.24 6.67 -11.85
C LEU A 69 -8.07 7.74 -11.15
N ILE A 70 -7.53 8.34 -10.09
CA ILE A 70 -8.17 9.47 -9.39
C ILE A 70 -8.39 10.63 -10.36
N SER A 71 -7.39 11.03 -11.16
CA SER A 71 -7.56 12.15 -12.10
C SER A 71 -8.66 11.91 -13.15
N GLN A 72 -8.97 10.64 -13.46
CA GLN A 72 -10.05 10.28 -14.38
C GLN A 72 -11.44 10.28 -13.72
N VAL A 73 -11.53 10.07 -12.41
CA VAL A 73 -12.83 9.84 -11.72
C VAL A 73 -13.18 10.89 -10.67
N PHE A 74 -12.26 11.77 -10.28
CA PHE A 74 -12.48 12.75 -9.22
C PHE A 74 -13.57 13.78 -9.56
N GLY A 75 -13.70 14.15 -10.83
CA GLY A 75 -14.69 15.12 -11.30
C GLY A 75 -14.43 16.56 -10.84
N THR A 76 -15.40 17.44 -11.05
CA THR A 76 -15.36 18.84 -10.62
C THR A 76 -15.82 19.00 -9.18
N ILE A 77 -15.30 20.01 -8.48
CA ILE A 77 -15.76 20.39 -7.14
C ILE A 77 -17.00 21.29 -7.31
N GLY A 78 -18.09 20.96 -6.62
CA GLY A 78 -19.34 21.74 -6.68
C GLY A 78 -19.29 22.99 -5.81
N GLU A 79 -20.32 23.82 -5.90
CA GLU A 79 -20.43 25.05 -5.09
C GLU A 79 -20.50 24.75 -3.58
N ASP A 80 -21.12 23.63 -3.20
CA ASP A 80 -21.19 23.14 -1.82
C ASP A 80 -19.92 22.40 -1.35
N GLY A 81 -18.88 22.33 -2.20
CA GLY A 81 -17.60 21.70 -1.89
C GLY A 81 -17.48 20.25 -2.40
N LEU A 82 -16.73 19.42 -1.65
CA LEU A 82 -16.45 18.03 -2.02
C LEU A 82 -17.64 17.13 -1.69
N SER A 83 -18.06 16.32 -2.65
CA SER A 83 -18.98 15.20 -2.40
C SER A 83 -18.36 14.16 -1.46
N ASN A 84 -19.22 13.36 -0.81
CA ASN A 84 -18.78 12.22 0.01
C ASN A 84 -17.84 11.28 -0.76
N PHE A 85 -18.16 11.00 -2.04
CA PHE A 85 -17.31 10.23 -2.92
C PHE A 85 -15.91 10.83 -3.05
N GLN A 86 -15.80 12.13 -3.34
CA GLN A 86 -14.53 12.83 -3.48
C GLN A 86 -13.75 12.90 -2.17
N MET A 87 -14.43 13.07 -1.03
CA MET A 87 -13.80 13.04 0.29
C MET A 87 -13.19 11.66 0.60
N LEU A 88 -13.95 10.58 0.39
CA LEU A 88 -13.47 9.21 0.61
C LEU A 88 -12.34 8.85 -0.36
N LEU A 89 -12.45 9.26 -1.63
CA LEU A 89 -11.41 9.08 -2.64
C LEU A 89 -10.14 9.85 -2.27
N GLY A 90 -10.28 11.09 -1.79
CA GLY A 90 -9.18 11.92 -1.30
C GLY A 90 -8.49 11.32 -0.08
N LEU A 91 -9.24 10.75 0.87
CA LEU A 91 -8.68 10.03 2.01
C LEU A 91 -7.89 8.79 1.58
N LYS A 92 -8.41 8.00 0.63
CA LYS A 92 -7.68 6.87 0.04
C LYS A 92 -6.40 7.32 -0.65
N ALA A 93 -6.46 8.42 -1.40
CA ALA A 93 -5.30 9.00 -2.07
C ALA A 93 -4.25 9.43 -1.05
N PHE A 94 -4.66 10.12 0.02
CA PHE A 94 -3.78 10.54 1.10
C PHE A 94 -3.06 9.36 1.76
N LEU A 95 -3.81 8.32 2.17
CA LEU A 95 -3.23 7.11 2.76
C LEU A 95 -2.27 6.39 1.78
N GLY A 96 -2.66 6.25 0.51
CA GLY A 96 -1.84 5.62 -0.52
C GLY A 96 -0.55 6.39 -0.82
N LEU A 97 -0.64 7.72 -0.95
CA LEU A 97 0.52 8.60 -1.16
C LEU A 97 1.48 8.54 0.03
N TRP A 98 0.95 8.50 1.24
CA TRP A 98 1.76 8.38 2.44
C TRP A 98 2.55 7.06 2.46
N LEU A 99 1.92 5.95 2.08
CA LEU A 99 2.60 4.66 1.92
C LEU A 99 3.68 4.74 0.84
N GLY A 100 3.36 5.32 -0.33
CA GLY A 100 4.29 5.52 -1.44
C GLY A 100 5.51 6.33 -1.07
N LEU A 101 5.31 7.48 -0.44
CA LEU A 101 6.37 8.37 0.02
C LEU A 101 7.31 7.63 0.97
N ARG A 102 6.75 6.92 1.96
CA ARG A 102 7.53 6.11 2.89
C ARG A 102 8.36 5.04 2.17
N GLY A 103 7.73 4.26 1.28
CA GLY A 103 8.43 3.22 0.52
C GLY A 103 9.55 3.78 -0.36
N PHE A 104 9.28 4.92 -1.02
CA PHE A 104 10.27 5.62 -1.82
C PHE A 104 11.46 6.10 -0.99
N MET A 105 11.21 6.81 0.12
CA MET A 105 12.25 7.30 1.01
C MET A 105 13.12 6.17 1.57
N GLN A 106 12.49 5.06 1.98
CA GLN A 106 13.20 3.94 2.57
C GLN A 106 14.09 3.20 1.57
N VAL A 107 13.62 3.00 0.33
CA VAL A 107 14.33 2.18 -0.67
C VAL A 107 15.31 3.00 -1.50
N TYR A 108 14.94 4.20 -1.94
CA TYR A 108 15.74 4.99 -2.88
C TYR A 108 16.58 6.05 -2.17
N LEU A 109 16.05 6.68 -1.12
CA LEU A 109 16.79 7.70 -0.36
C LEU A 109 17.54 7.12 0.85
N LYS A 110 17.30 5.84 1.19
CA LYS A 110 17.85 5.16 2.38
C LYS A 110 17.56 5.91 3.70
N ILE A 111 16.52 6.75 3.72
CA ILE A 111 16.08 7.48 4.91
C ILE A 111 15.07 6.60 5.63
N GLN A 112 15.29 6.31 6.91
CA GLN A 112 14.27 5.67 7.74
C GLN A 112 13.24 6.71 8.20
N PRO A 113 11.98 6.65 7.76
CA PRO A 113 10.98 7.59 8.22
C PRO A 113 10.66 7.33 9.70
N LEU A 114 10.77 8.38 10.53
CA LEU A 114 10.66 8.35 12.00
C LEU A 114 9.38 7.65 12.52
N VAL A 115 8.30 7.68 11.76
CA VAL A 115 6.97 7.15 12.14
C VAL A 115 6.78 5.66 11.78
N PHE A 116 7.73 5.00 11.09
CA PHE A 116 7.52 3.66 10.53
C PHE A 116 8.66 2.66 10.80
N LYS A 117 8.96 2.41 12.07
CA LYS A 117 9.93 1.38 12.49
C LYS A 117 9.49 -0.07 12.18
N GLY A 118 8.29 -0.29 11.63
CA GLY A 118 7.76 -1.62 11.32
C GLY A 118 6.67 -1.65 10.25
N HIS A 119 6.07 -2.83 10.04
CA HIS A 119 5.04 -3.08 9.02
C HIS A 119 3.59 -3.02 9.54
N GLN A 120 3.38 -2.75 10.83
CA GLN A 120 2.04 -2.69 11.43
C GLN A 120 1.22 -1.47 10.96
N LEU A 121 1.80 -0.27 11.03
CA LEU A 121 1.12 0.95 10.57
C LEU A 121 0.81 0.92 9.06
N PRO A 122 1.76 0.52 8.18
CA PRO A 122 1.46 0.31 6.76
C PRO A 122 0.36 -0.72 6.53
N PHE A 123 0.34 -1.79 7.33
CA PHE A 123 -0.71 -2.81 7.26
C PHE A 123 -2.08 -2.25 7.66
N ALA A 124 -2.15 -1.47 8.73
CA ALA A 124 -3.38 -0.78 9.13
C ALA A 124 -3.89 0.14 8.01
N PHE A 125 -3.01 0.90 7.36
CA PHE A 125 -3.39 1.76 6.24
C PHE A 125 -3.95 0.96 5.05
N VAL A 126 -3.34 -0.18 4.71
CA VAL A 126 -3.85 -1.07 3.65
C VAL A 126 -5.25 -1.59 4.01
N LEU A 127 -5.46 -2.05 5.24
CA LEU A 127 -6.78 -2.50 5.69
C LEU A 127 -7.81 -1.36 5.60
N THR A 128 -7.46 -0.16 6.07
CA THR A 128 -8.32 1.02 5.97
C THR A 128 -8.67 1.34 4.52
N ILE A 129 -7.71 1.32 3.59
CA ILE A 129 -7.96 1.55 2.16
C ILE A 129 -8.91 0.49 1.58
N ILE A 130 -8.77 -0.78 1.98
CA ILE A 130 -9.67 -1.87 1.55
C ILE A 130 -11.09 -1.61 2.05
N PHE A 131 -11.27 -1.30 3.33
CA PHE A 131 -12.58 -0.99 3.90
C PHE A 131 -13.21 0.23 3.22
N LEU A 132 -12.46 1.33 3.08
CA LEU A 132 -12.92 2.52 2.35
C LEU A 132 -13.34 2.21 0.91
N SER A 133 -12.72 1.21 0.27
CA SER A 133 -13.11 0.78 -1.09
C SER A 133 -14.47 0.11 -1.14
N GLN A 134 -14.95 -0.50 -0.06
CA GLN A 134 -16.27 -1.13 -0.03
C GLN A 134 -17.38 -0.10 0.18
N PHE A 135 -17.12 0.91 1.03
CA PHE A 135 -18.13 1.91 1.38
C PHE A 135 -18.28 3.04 0.36
N ILE A 136 -17.33 3.20 -0.58
CA ILE A 136 -17.35 4.29 -1.57
C ILE A 136 -18.53 4.23 -2.56
N HIS A 137 -19.23 3.09 -2.63
CA HIS A 137 -20.40 2.89 -3.50
C HIS A 137 -21.73 2.87 -2.75
N ILE A 138 -21.69 2.90 -1.42
CA ILE A 138 -22.86 2.82 -0.54
C ILE A 138 -23.28 4.22 -0.06
N VAL A 139 -22.37 5.19 -0.14
CA VAL A 139 -22.52 6.59 0.27
C VAL A 139 -22.54 7.49 -0.95
#